data_AF-A0ABD5LXJ2-F1
#
_entry.id   AF-A0ABD5LXJ2-F1
#
_cell.length_a   1.000
_cell.length_b   1.000
_cell.length_c   1.000
_cell.angle_alpha   90.00
_cell.angle_beta   90.00
_cell.angle_gamma   90.00
#
_symmetry.space_group_name_H-M   'P 1'
#
loop_
_entity.id
_entity.type
_entity.pdbx_description
1 polymer ?
#
loop_
_entity_poly.entity_id
_entity_poly.type
_entity_poly.pdbx_seq_one_letter_code
_entity_poly.pdbx_strand_id
1 'polypeptide(L)'
;MLAAAHSFLATPIYQANATLQYDKASQVSLVDQMSEMMPLASSGGQVDSEIEVIKSRMVLGKTVTNLNLDTQIAPAGFFDKLWGDKTDAVVALYLVPEDFIGKPATLTYLGDNKYSLNIEGQVLEGTVGILLKQDDISLLVSSLVAEVGQEFTLVKNARYSTIEDLRNTLTIAEVGKGTGIINMAIKGADKTENVQILNSIIQNYVDQNTERKKKKSQIIPYYS
;
A
#
# COMPACT_ATOMS: atom_id res chain seq x y z
N MET A 1 1.05 -28.52 37.69
CA MET A 1 0.37 -27.30 37.18
C MET A 1 1.30 -26.62 36.20
N LEU A 2 1.20 -26.96 34.92
CA LEU A 2 2.03 -26.45 33.82
C LEU A 2 1.09 -26.02 32.68
N ALA A 3 0.32 -24.97 32.91
CA ALA A 3 -0.64 -24.45 31.93
C ALA A 3 -0.83 -22.94 32.09
N ALA A 4 0.23 -22.15 31.96
CA ALA A 4 0.15 -20.70 31.72
C ALA A 4 1.55 -20.10 31.49
N ALA A 5 2.12 -20.20 30.28
CA ALA A 5 3.29 -19.37 29.90
C ALA A 5 3.64 -19.36 28.39
N HIS A 6 2.68 -19.48 27.46
CA HIS A 6 3.03 -19.50 26.01
C HIS A 6 2.11 -18.64 25.12
N SER A 7 1.52 -17.56 25.63
CA SER A 7 0.61 -16.72 24.81
C SER A 7 0.81 -15.21 24.96
N PHE A 8 2.05 -14.71 24.99
CA PHE A 8 2.28 -13.27 25.16
C PHE A 8 3.26 -12.59 24.20
N LEU A 9 3.58 -13.21 23.05
CA LEU A 9 4.45 -12.59 22.03
C LEU A 9 3.91 -12.74 20.60
N ALA A 10 2.58 -12.82 20.43
CA ALA A 10 1.98 -12.78 19.10
C ALA A 10 1.59 -11.33 18.78
N THR A 11 2.12 -10.76 17.71
CA THR A 11 1.67 -9.46 17.20
C THR A 11 0.17 -9.53 16.91
N PRO A 12 -0.64 -8.59 17.43
CA PRO A 12 -2.08 -8.61 17.16
C PRO A 12 -2.31 -8.42 15.66
N ILE A 13 -3.12 -9.31 15.06
CA ILE A 13 -3.49 -9.20 13.65
C ILE A 13 -4.85 -8.51 13.58
N TYR A 14 -4.86 -7.26 13.13
CA TYR A 14 -6.07 -6.51 12.85
C TYR A 14 -6.53 -6.75 11.40
N GLN A 15 -7.82 -6.55 11.15
CA GLN A 15 -8.42 -6.68 9.83
C GLN A 15 -9.26 -5.44 9.50
N ALA A 16 -9.04 -4.86 8.33
CA ALA A 16 -9.92 -3.86 7.73
C ALA A 16 -10.79 -4.54 6.65
N ASN A 17 -12.06 -4.15 6.55
CA ASN A 17 -13.01 -4.71 5.58
C ASN A 17 -13.67 -3.59 4.78
N ALA A 18 -13.93 -3.85 3.50
CA ALA A 18 -14.69 -2.98 2.63
C ALA A 18 -15.53 -3.81 1.66
N THR A 19 -16.66 -3.26 1.24
CA THR A 19 -17.53 -3.86 0.23
C THR A 19 -17.66 -2.90 -0.94
N LEU A 20 -17.49 -3.41 -2.14
CA LEU A 20 -17.65 -2.68 -3.40
C LEU A 20 -18.75 -3.35 -4.21
N GLN A 21 -19.76 -2.57 -4.59
CA GLN A 21 -20.81 -3.04 -5.50
C GLN A 21 -20.44 -2.64 -6.92
N TYR A 22 -20.30 -3.64 -7.78
CA TYR A 22 -20.18 -3.45 -9.21
C TYR A 22 -21.58 -3.35 -9.82
N ASP A 23 -21.99 -2.13 -10.19
CA ASP A 23 -23.19 -1.92 -10.99
C ASP A 23 -22.87 -2.01 -12.49
N LYS A 24 -23.54 -2.93 -13.19
CA LYS A 24 -23.55 -3.01 -14.66
C LYS A 24 -24.17 -1.78 -15.35
N ALA A 25 -24.80 -0.88 -14.61
CA ALA A 25 -25.71 0.12 -15.17
C ALA A 25 -24.98 1.38 -15.68
N SER A 26 -24.48 1.34 -16.92
CA SER A 26 -24.43 2.52 -17.81
C SER A 26 -24.25 2.19 -19.31
N GLN A 27 -24.59 0.97 -19.74
CA GLN A 27 -24.88 0.68 -21.14
C GLN A 27 -26.08 -0.25 -21.20
N VAL A 28 -27.29 0.30 -21.06
CA VAL A 28 -28.47 -0.33 -21.65
C VAL A 28 -28.27 -0.24 -23.16
N SER A 29 -27.50 -1.19 -23.69
CA SER A 29 -27.37 -1.41 -25.12
C SER A 29 -28.48 -2.38 -25.50
N LEU A 30 -29.13 -2.14 -26.65
CA LEU A 30 -30.18 -2.97 -27.24
C LEU A 30 -29.81 -4.48 -27.36
N VAL A 31 -28.54 -4.81 -27.15
CA VAL A 31 -27.99 -6.17 -27.04
C VAL A 31 -28.57 -6.95 -25.85
N ASP A 32 -28.84 -6.31 -24.71
CA ASP A 32 -29.40 -7.01 -23.53
C ASP A 32 -30.86 -7.47 -23.77
N GLN A 33 -31.63 -6.72 -24.58
CA GLN A 33 -32.99 -7.13 -25.01
C GLN A 33 -32.97 -8.30 -26.01
N MET A 34 -31.91 -8.45 -26.81
CA MET A 34 -31.73 -9.65 -27.65
C MET A 34 -31.18 -10.85 -26.86
N SER A 35 -30.44 -10.60 -25.78
CA SER A 35 -29.86 -11.66 -24.94
C SER A 35 -30.89 -12.34 -24.04
N GLU A 36 -32.06 -11.72 -23.82
CA GLU A 36 -33.23 -12.34 -23.17
C GLU A 36 -33.79 -13.54 -23.95
N MET A 37 -33.44 -13.70 -25.24
CA MET A 37 -33.84 -14.84 -26.07
C MET A 37 -32.81 -15.99 -26.07
N MET A 38 -31.69 -15.87 -25.34
CA MET A 38 -30.67 -16.91 -25.16
C MET A 38 -30.12 -16.91 -23.72
N PRO A 39 -30.53 -17.84 -22.84
CA PRO A 39 -30.19 -17.81 -21.41
C PRO A 39 -28.79 -18.42 -21.11
N LEU A 40 -27.78 -18.14 -21.95
CA LEU A 40 -26.46 -18.77 -21.85
C LEU A 40 -25.28 -17.81 -22.07
N ALA A 41 -25.32 -16.61 -21.48
CA ALA A 41 -24.15 -15.74 -21.37
C ALA A 41 -23.86 -15.42 -19.89
N SER A 42 -22.92 -16.15 -19.32
CA SER A 42 -22.55 -16.17 -17.91
C SER A 42 -22.15 -14.78 -17.36
N SER A 43 -22.93 -14.28 -16.41
CA SER A 43 -22.69 -13.06 -15.62
C SER A 43 -21.49 -13.14 -14.65
N GLY A 44 -20.90 -14.33 -14.44
CA GLY A 44 -19.80 -14.52 -13.48
C GLY A 44 -18.44 -13.95 -13.91
N GLY A 45 -18.10 -13.93 -15.21
CA GLY A 45 -16.75 -13.56 -15.65
C GLY A 45 -16.42 -12.05 -15.56
N GLN A 46 -17.42 -11.18 -15.36
CA GLN A 46 -17.19 -9.73 -15.26
C GLN A 46 -16.60 -9.35 -13.90
N VAL A 47 -17.09 -9.95 -12.81
CA VAL A 47 -16.57 -9.69 -11.46
C VAL A 47 -15.14 -10.22 -11.31
N ASP A 48 -14.85 -11.41 -11.83
CA ASP A 48 -13.50 -11.97 -11.85
C ASP A 48 -12.51 -11.02 -12.54
N SER A 49 -12.94 -10.38 -13.63
CA SER A 49 -12.11 -9.42 -14.36
C SER A 49 -11.84 -8.13 -13.56
N GLU A 50 -12.81 -7.67 -12.76
CA GLU A 50 -12.63 -6.52 -11.88
C GLU A 50 -11.72 -6.85 -10.69
N ILE A 51 -11.83 -8.05 -10.11
CA ILE A 51 -10.93 -8.53 -9.06
C ILE A 51 -9.47 -8.54 -9.55
N GLU A 52 -9.23 -9.01 -10.77
CA GLU A 52 -7.89 -9.00 -11.38
C GLU A 52 -7.36 -7.56 -11.58
N VAL A 53 -8.23 -6.61 -11.96
CA VAL A 53 -7.84 -5.20 -12.07
C VAL A 53 -7.48 -4.62 -10.71
N ILE A 54 -8.25 -4.92 -9.65
CA ILE A 54 -7.95 -4.46 -8.29
C ILE A 54 -6.60 -5.03 -7.80
N LYS A 55 -6.32 -6.31 -8.08
CA LYS A 55 -5.04 -6.97 -7.72
C LYS A 55 -3.87 -6.60 -8.63
N SER A 56 -4.11 -5.84 -9.70
CA SER A 56 -3.08 -5.53 -10.68
C SER A 56 -1.95 -4.69 -10.07
N ARG A 57 -0.74 -4.84 -10.64
CA ARG A 57 0.44 -4.04 -10.25
C ARG A 57 0.21 -2.54 -10.41
N MET A 58 -0.70 -2.13 -11.29
CA MET A 58 -1.02 -0.73 -11.51
C MET A 58 -1.75 -0.12 -10.31
N VAL A 59 -2.74 -0.83 -9.74
CA VAL A 59 -3.50 -0.38 -8.56
C VAL A 59 -2.66 -0.54 -7.28
N LEU A 60 -2.07 -1.72 -7.08
CA LEU A 60 -1.26 -1.99 -5.89
C LEU A 60 0.04 -1.17 -5.87
N GLY A 61 0.70 -0.98 -7.01
CA GLY A 61 1.90 -0.16 -7.11
C GLY A 61 1.65 1.33 -6.84
N LYS A 62 0.51 1.88 -7.29
CA LYS A 62 0.09 3.23 -6.89
C LYS A 62 -0.14 3.31 -5.39
N THR A 63 -0.76 2.30 -4.80
CA THR A 63 -1.00 2.23 -3.35
C THR A 63 0.32 2.27 -2.56
N VAL A 64 1.30 1.44 -2.94
CA VAL A 64 2.66 1.46 -2.36
C VAL A 64 3.30 2.84 -2.46
N THR A 65 3.10 3.55 -3.57
CA THR A 65 3.66 4.88 -3.78
C THR A 65 2.96 5.94 -2.92
N ASN A 66 1.63 5.97 -2.94
CA ASN A 66 0.82 6.98 -2.24
C ASN A 66 1.02 6.94 -0.73
N LEU A 67 1.25 5.75 -0.18
CA LEU A 67 1.41 5.52 1.26
C LEU A 67 2.87 5.27 1.65
N ASN A 68 3.82 5.34 0.72
CA ASN A 68 5.24 5.09 0.95
C ASN A 68 5.51 3.73 1.67
N LEU A 69 4.75 2.68 1.32
CA LEU A 69 4.80 1.37 2.00
C LEU A 69 6.13 0.63 1.82
N ASP A 70 6.96 1.09 0.89
CA ASP A 70 8.30 0.59 0.64
C ASP A 70 9.35 1.25 1.55
N THR A 71 8.98 2.18 2.43
CA THR A 71 9.87 2.78 3.42
C THR A 71 9.52 2.30 4.81
N GLN A 72 10.50 1.72 5.51
CA GLN A 72 10.34 1.27 6.89
C GLN A 72 11.28 2.05 7.80
N ILE A 73 10.77 2.49 8.95
CA ILE A 73 11.54 3.12 10.01
C ILE A 73 11.23 2.43 11.34
N ALA A 74 12.26 2.12 12.11
CA ALA A 74 12.13 1.54 13.44
C ALA A 74 13.31 1.98 14.32
N PRO A 75 13.16 2.06 15.66
CA PRO A 75 14.30 2.31 16.56
C PRO A 75 15.42 1.28 16.37
N ALA A 76 16.69 1.73 16.37
CA ALA A 76 17.84 0.85 16.20
C ALA A 76 18.00 -0.11 17.39
N GLY A 77 18.42 -1.35 17.13
CA GLY A 77 18.60 -2.37 18.18
C GLY A 77 17.30 -2.96 18.76
N PHE A 78 16.15 -2.56 18.23
CA PHE A 78 14.85 -3.07 18.63
C PHE A 78 14.54 -4.37 17.89
N PHE A 79 14.33 -5.47 18.63
CA PHE A 79 14.11 -6.80 18.07
C PHE A 79 12.97 -6.83 17.03
N ASP A 80 13.27 -7.47 15.91
CA ASP A 80 12.54 -7.70 14.65
C ASP A 80 11.10 -8.27 14.74
N LYS A 81 10.44 -8.27 15.91
CA LYS A 81 9.15 -8.96 16.05
C LYS A 81 8.20 -8.57 17.18
N LEU A 82 8.51 -7.61 18.06
CA LEU A 82 7.74 -7.49 19.31
C LEU A 82 6.71 -6.37 19.41
N TRP A 83 6.73 -5.31 18.59
CA TRP A 83 5.88 -4.16 18.89
C TRP A 83 5.18 -3.62 17.65
N GLY A 84 3.86 -3.81 17.65
CA GLY A 84 2.91 -3.01 16.88
C GLY A 84 2.59 -1.69 17.60
N ASP A 85 3.62 -1.04 18.16
CA ASP A 85 3.48 0.31 18.72
C ASP A 85 4.25 1.28 17.85
N LYS A 86 3.57 2.39 17.57
CA LYS A 86 4.00 3.48 16.71
C LYS A 86 5.41 3.91 17.08
N THR A 87 6.29 3.87 16.09
CA THR A 87 7.44 4.77 16.07
C THR A 87 6.89 6.19 15.97
N ASP A 88 7.30 7.08 16.87
CA ASP A 88 6.98 8.52 16.76
C ASP A 88 7.81 9.23 15.68
N ALA A 89 8.54 8.45 14.86
CA ALA A 89 9.15 8.88 13.62
C ALA A 89 8.24 8.53 12.43
N VAL A 90 7.87 9.55 11.65
CA VAL A 90 7.04 9.43 10.45
C VAL A 90 7.80 9.98 9.26
N VAL A 91 8.14 9.10 8.31
CA VAL A 91 8.85 9.44 7.07
C VAL A 91 7.85 9.59 5.93
N ALA A 92 7.72 10.82 5.42
CA ALA A 92 6.80 11.13 4.33
C ALA A 92 7.41 10.88 2.94
N LEU A 93 8.74 10.93 2.82
CA LEU A 93 9.46 10.63 1.58
C LEU A 93 10.83 10.06 1.89
N TYR A 94 11.19 8.98 1.22
CA TYR A 94 12.56 8.47 1.19
C TYR A 94 12.87 7.93 -0.20
N LEU A 95 13.77 8.60 -0.91
CA LEU A 95 14.27 8.22 -2.22
C LEU A 95 15.78 8.03 -2.12
N VAL A 96 16.25 6.91 -2.65
CA VAL A 96 17.67 6.54 -2.69
C VAL A 96 18.00 5.89 -4.03
N PRO A 97 19.27 5.93 -4.46
CA PRO A 97 19.79 5.12 -5.56
C PRO A 97 19.48 3.63 -5.43
N GLU A 98 19.46 2.90 -6.55
CA GLU A 98 19.20 1.46 -6.58
C GLU A 98 20.18 0.67 -5.70
N ASP A 99 21.44 1.10 -5.62
CA ASP A 99 22.49 0.45 -4.81
C ASP A 99 22.25 0.52 -3.30
N PHE A 100 21.31 1.36 -2.86
CA PHE A 100 20.91 1.53 -1.45
C PHE A 100 19.56 0.88 -1.12
N ILE A 101 18.84 0.35 -2.13
CA ILE A 101 17.60 -0.38 -1.89
C ILE A 101 17.89 -1.67 -1.11
N GLY A 102 17.14 -1.90 -0.05
CA GLY A 102 17.27 -3.04 0.87
C GLY A 102 18.41 -2.89 1.88
N LYS A 103 19.23 -1.83 1.79
CA LYS A 103 20.28 -1.56 2.76
C LYS A 103 19.76 -0.69 3.91
N PRO A 104 20.16 -0.96 5.16
CA PRO A 104 19.80 -0.12 6.29
C PRO A 104 20.61 1.19 6.28
N ALA A 105 19.92 2.30 6.50
CA ALA A 105 20.50 3.57 6.87
C ALA A 105 20.20 3.86 8.33
N THR A 106 21.13 4.51 9.03
CA THR A 106 20.95 4.90 10.44
C THR A 106 20.56 6.38 10.50
N LEU A 107 19.38 6.67 11.03
CA LEU A 107 18.94 8.01 11.34
C LEU A 107 19.14 8.28 12.84
N THR A 108 19.89 9.32 13.19
CA THR A 108 20.15 9.69 14.59
C THR A 108 19.51 11.05 14.89
N TYR A 109 18.71 11.13 15.95
CA TYR A 109 18.17 12.41 16.39
C TYR A 109 19.24 13.24 17.10
N LEU A 110 19.45 14.48 16.66
CA LEU A 110 20.50 15.37 17.18
C LEU A 110 19.98 16.40 18.19
N GLY A 111 18.67 16.48 18.40
CA GLY A 111 18.03 17.56 19.16
C GLY A 111 17.65 18.74 18.28
N ASP A 112 16.88 19.68 18.83
CA ASP A 112 16.42 20.90 18.15
C ASP A 112 15.80 20.67 16.76
N ASN A 113 15.00 19.60 16.62
CA ASN A 113 14.41 19.15 15.35
C ASN A 113 15.43 18.80 14.26
N LYS A 114 16.70 18.55 14.60
CA LYS A 114 17.73 18.11 13.66
C LYS A 114 17.96 16.60 13.77
N TYR A 115 18.38 16.01 12.66
CA TYR A 115 18.79 14.63 12.59
C TYR A 115 19.99 14.48 11.65
N SER A 116 20.74 13.40 11.83
CA SER A 116 21.68 12.91 10.81
C SER A 116 21.15 11.62 10.19
N LEU A 117 21.46 11.39 8.92
CA LEU A 117 21.24 10.15 8.20
C LEU A 117 22.60 9.64 7.75
N ASN A 118 23.01 8.47 8.25
CA ASN A 118 24.19 7.76 7.82
C ASN A 118 23.78 6.58 6.91
N ILE A 119 24.27 6.59 5.68
CA ILE A 119 24.03 5.54 4.70
C ILE A 119 25.35 5.17 4.02
N GLU A 120 25.81 3.93 4.22
CA GLU A 120 27.07 3.42 3.68
C GLU A 120 28.28 4.35 3.92
N GLY A 121 28.31 5.06 5.06
CA GLY A 121 29.36 6.00 5.45
C GLY A 121 29.17 7.44 4.98
N GLN A 122 28.16 7.72 4.14
CA GLN A 122 27.74 9.07 3.81
C GLN A 122 26.84 9.62 4.92
N VAL A 123 27.25 10.70 5.57
CA VAL A 123 26.47 11.37 6.61
C VAL A 123 25.84 12.64 6.04
N LEU A 124 24.52 12.72 6.14
CA LEU A 124 23.71 13.86 5.73
C LEU A 124 23.00 14.44 6.95
N GLU A 125 22.99 15.76 7.10
CA GLU A 125 22.21 16.42 8.15
C GLU A 125 20.91 17.00 7.60
N GLY A 126 19.82 16.79 8.32
CA GLY A 126 18.49 17.27 7.95
C GLY A 126 17.76 17.90 9.13
N THR A 127 16.60 18.48 8.83
CA THR A 127 15.70 19.07 9.83
C THR A 127 14.32 18.48 9.66
N VAL A 128 13.70 18.07 10.75
CA VAL A 128 12.33 17.52 10.79
C VAL A 128 11.37 18.54 10.18
N GLY A 129 10.51 18.08 9.28
CA GLY A 129 9.55 18.89 8.53
C GLY A 129 10.13 19.55 7.27
N ILE A 130 11.43 19.46 7.02
CA ILE A 130 12.09 20.03 5.84
C ILE A 130 12.64 18.91 4.96
N LEU A 131 12.43 19.03 3.65
CA LEU A 131 12.98 18.09 2.68
C LEU A 131 14.50 18.24 2.62
N LEU A 132 15.21 17.22 3.10
CA LEU A 132 16.63 17.03 2.83
C LEU A 132 16.77 16.48 1.40
N LYS A 133 17.56 17.16 0.57
CA LYS A 133 17.92 16.69 -0.76
C LYS A 133 19.41 16.90 -0.98
N GLN A 134 20.14 15.81 -1.13
CA GLN A 134 21.57 15.82 -1.45
C GLN A 134 21.88 14.67 -2.40
N ASP A 135 22.54 14.98 -3.51
CA ASP A 135 22.76 14.05 -4.61
C ASP A 135 21.43 13.41 -5.06
N ASP A 136 21.40 12.08 -5.17
CA ASP A 136 20.21 11.29 -5.51
C ASP A 136 19.42 10.82 -4.27
N ILE A 137 19.77 11.33 -3.08
CA ILE A 137 19.10 11.02 -1.82
C ILE A 137 18.12 12.14 -1.48
N SER A 138 16.86 11.79 -1.24
CA SER A 138 15.84 12.70 -0.74
C SER A 138 15.14 12.10 0.46
N LEU A 139 15.09 12.83 1.57
CA LEU A 139 14.45 12.40 2.81
C LEU A 139 13.60 13.51 3.39
N LEU A 140 12.35 13.20 3.69
CA LEU A 140 11.46 14.07 4.46
C LEU A 140 10.96 13.31 5.68
N VAL A 141 11.49 13.66 6.84
CA VAL A 141 10.99 13.22 8.15
C VAL A 141 9.92 14.22 8.57
N SER A 142 8.65 13.82 8.55
CA SER A 142 7.52 14.71 8.85
C SER A 142 7.30 14.94 10.35
N SER A 143 7.60 13.92 11.16
CA SER A 143 7.57 13.96 12.63
C SER A 143 8.67 13.06 13.14
N LEU A 144 9.31 13.44 14.24
CA LEU A 144 10.30 12.64 14.94
C LEU A 144 10.30 13.08 16.41
N VAL A 145 9.74 12.23 17.28
CA VAL A 145 9.83 12.40 18.73
C VAL A 145 10.81 11.35 19.25
N ALA A 146 11.94 11.81 19.79
CA ALA A 146 13.04 10.95 20.20
C ALA A 146 13.95 11.66 21.23
N GLU A 147 14.74 10.89 21.97
CA GLU A 147 15.81 11.43 22.79
C GLU A 147 17.06 11.76 21.96
N VAL A 148 17.84 12.76 22.35
CA VAL A 148 19.08 13.12 21.64
C VAL A 148 20.03 11.93 21.64
N GLY A 149 20.54 11.56 20.47
CA GLY A 149 21.36 10.37 20.25
C GLY A 149 20.57 9.09 20.00
N GLN A 150 19.23 9.11 20.10
CA GLN A 150 18.41 7.95 19.74
C GLN A 150 18.53 7.67 18.23
N GLU A 151 18.76 6.41 17.91
CA GLU A 151 18.96 5.93 16.54
C GLU A 151 17.74 5.18 16.02
N PHE A 152 17.53 5.26 14.72
CA PHE A 152 16.49 4.57 13.97
C PHE A 152 17.10 3.92 12.73
N THR A 153 16.69 2.70 12.44
CA THR A 153 16.99 2.03 11.18
C THR A 153 15.94 2.42 10.15
N LEU A 154 16.39 2.98 9.04
CA LEU A 154 15.58 3.35 7.88
C LEU A 154 15.94 2.43 6.71
N VAL A 155 14.96 1.75 6.12
CA VAL A 155 15.16 0.86 4.97
C VAL A 155 14.21 1.26 3.85
N LYS A 156 14.75 1.39 2.63
CA LYS A 156 13.94 1.46 1.40
C LYS A 156 13.87 0.07 0.79
N ASN A 157 12.71 -0.58 0.90
CA ASN A 157 12.46 -1.90 0.33
C ASN A 157 12.31 -1.84 -1.19
N ALA A 158 12.60 -2.97 -1.83
CA ALA A 158 12.40 -3.09 -3.27
C ALA A 158 10.90 -2.98 -3.60
N ARG A 159 10.56 -2.05 -4.48
CA ARG A 159 9.17 -1.81 -4.90
C ARG A 159 8.43 -3.08 -5.31
N TYR A 160 9.13 -3.97 -6.03
CA TYR A 160 8.55 -5.23 -6.48
C TYR A 160 8.10 -6.10 -5.30
N SER A 161 8.99 -6.40 -4.35
CA SER A 161 8.65 -7.24 -3.20
C SER A 161 7.53 -6.62 -2.37
N THR A 162 7.56 -5.29 -2.15
CA THR A 162 6.49 -4.60 -1.41
C THR A 162 5.12 -4.71 -2.10
N ILE A 163 5.06 -4.65 -3.44
CA ILE A 163 3.81 -4.87 -4.18
C ILE A 163 3.31 -6.30 -4.01
N GLU A 164 4.21 -7.28 -4.06
CA GLU A 164 3.86 -8.69 -3.90
C GLU A 164 3.39 -8.98 -2.46
N ASP A 165 4.05 -8.41 -1.46
CA ASP A 165 3.67 -8.49 -0.04
C ASP A 165 2.27 -7.90 0.18
N LEU A 166 2.00 -6.71 -0.35
CA LEU A 166 0.68 -6.09 -0.29
C LEU A 166 -0.39 -6.95 -0.97
N ARG A 167 -0.07 -7.55 -2.13
CA ARG A 167 -1.02 -8.44 -2.81
C ARG A 167 -1.33 -9.67 -1.97
N ASN A 168 -0.35 -10.20 -1.25
CA ASN A 168 -0.50 -11.40 -0.42
C ASN A 168 -1.31 -11.13 0.86
N THR A 169 -1.31 -9.90 1.39
CA THR A 169 -2.16 -9.51 2.53
C THR A 169 -3.58 -9.15 2.14
N LEU A 170 -3.82 -8.82 0.86
CA LEU A 170 -5.12 -8.46 0.30
C LEU A 170 -5.97 -9.70 -0.05
N THR A 171 -7.07 -9.88 0.67
CA THR A 171 -8.11 -10.86 0.35
C THR A 171 -9.24 -10.18 -0.40
N ILE A 172 -9.66 -10.75 -1.53
CA ILE A 172 -10.78 -10.24 -2.34
C ILE A 172 -11.62 -11.41 -2.81
N ALA A 173 -12.94 -11.35 -2.58
CA ALA A 173 -13.89 -12.38 -2.98
C ALA A 173 -15.27 -11.79 -3.27
N GLU A 174 -16.02 -12.41 -4.18
CA GLU A 174 -17.44 -12.09 -4.39
C GLU A 174 -18.31 -12.73 -3.29
N VAL A 175 -19.31 -12.00 -2.77
CA VAL A 175 -20.23 -12.49 -1.71
C VAL A 175 -21.03 -13.71 -2.17
N GLY A 176 -21.31 -13.79 -3.46
CA GLY A 176 -21.92 -14.94 -4.12
C GLY A 176 -21.80 -14.79 -5.63
N LYS A 177 -21.70 -15.90 -6.36
CA LYS A 177 -21.44 -15.87 -7.80
C LYS A 177 -22.49 -15.04 -8.54
N GLY A 178 -22.06 -13.98 -9.22
CA GLY A 178 -22.93 -13.11 -10.02
C GLY A 178 -23.75 -12.11 -9.21
N THR A 179 -23.46 -11.92 -7.93
CA THR A 179 -24.05 -10.84 -7.11
C THR A 179 -23.50 -9.47 -7.49
N GLY A 180 -22.32 -9.39 -8.09
CA GLY A 180 -21.62 -8.12 -8.33
C GLY A 180 -21.07 -7.47 -7.06
N ILE A 181 -21.18 -8.13 -5.90
CA ILE A 181 -20.76 -7.58 -4.61
C ILE A 181 -19.40 -8.18 -4.25
N ILE A 182 -18.38 -7.33 -4.23
CA ILE A 182 -16.99 -7.70 -3.94
C ILE A 182 -16.67 -7.30 -2.50
N ASN A 183 -16.29 -8.27 -1.67
CA ASN A 183 -15.71 -8.05 -0.36
C ASN A 183 -14.18 -8.04 -0.45
N MET A 184 -13.59 -7.06 0.23
CA MET A 184 -12.14 -6.87 0.31
C MET A 184 -11.72 -6.79 1.77
N ALA A 185 -10.58 -7.38 2.09
CA ALA A 185 -9.99 -7.32 3.42
C ALA A 185 -8.47 -7.24 3.37
N ILE A 186 -7.90 -6.45 4.28
CA ILE A 186 -6.45 -6.39 4.54
C ILE A 186 -6.21 -6.82 5.99
N LYS A 187 -5.19 -7.64 6.21
CA LYS A 187 -4.73 -8.04 7.54
C LYS A 187 -3.32 -7.52 7.79
N GLY A 188 -3.07 -7.04 9.00
CA GLY A 188 -1.78 -6.47 9.38
C GLY A 188 -1.69 -6.09 10.85
N ALA A 189 -0.52 -5.67 11.29
CA ALA A 189 -0.23 -5.35 12.68
C ALA A 189 -0.81 -4.00 13.15
N ASP A 190 -1.07 -3.07 12.24
CA ASP A 190 -1.63 -1.74 12.56
C ASP A 190 -3.03 -1.56 11.95
N LYS A 191 -4.02 -1.27 12.79
CA LYS A 191 -5.42 -1.06 12.39
C LYS A 191 -5.59 0.15 11.48
N THR A 192 -4.90 1.25 11.76
CA THR A 192 -4.98 2.51 11.01
C THR A 192 -4.36 2.34 9.63
N GLU A 193 -3.17 1.73 9.58
CA GLU A 193 -2.47 1.43 8.34
C GLU A 193 -3.32 0.51 7.45
N ASN A 194 -3.90 -0.56 8.00
CA ASN A 194 -4.78 -1.47 7.25
C ASN A 194 -5.96 -0.73 6.59
N VAL A 195 -6.57 0.23 7.30
CA VAL A 195 -7.66 1.06 6.77
C VAL A 195 -7.16 2.00 5.67
N GLN A 196 -6.02 2.66 5.87
CA GLN A 196 -5.41 3.55 4.88
C GLN A 196 -5.04 2.81 3.60
N ILE A 197 -4.42 1.64 3.73
CA ILE A 197 -4.08 0.75 2.61
C ILE A 197 -5.34 0.37 1.84
N LEU A 198 -6.38 -0.15 2.52
CA LEU A 198 -7.60 -0.59 1.87
C LEU A 198 -8.31 0.57 1.15
N ASN A 199 -8.40 1.75 1.78
CA ASN A 199 -8.96 2.94 1.16
C ASN A 199 -8.16 3.38 -0.07
N SER A 200 -6.83 3.38 0.01
CA SER A 200 -5.96 3.76 -1.10
C SER A 200 -6.09 2.79 -2.28
N ILE A 201 -6.21 1.48 -2.04
CA ILE A 201 -6.49 0.48 -3.10
C ILE A 201 -7.81 0.79 -3.80
N ILE A 202 -8.87 1.06 -3.04
CA ILE A 202 -10.20 1.35 -3.58
C ILE A 202 -10.16 2.61 -4.44
N GLN A 203 -9.57 3.69 -3.93
CA GLN A 203 -9.45 4.96 -4.68
C GLN A 203 -8.64 4.76 -5.97
N ASN A 204 -7.48 4.08 -5.88
CA ASN A 204 -6.65 3.80 -7.04
C ASN A 204 -7.38 2.93 -8.09
N TYR A 205 -8.22 1.99 -7.67
CA TYR A 205 -9.07 1.21 -8.58
C TYR A 205 -10.13 2.09 -9.26
N VAL A 206 -10.85 2.92 -8.50
CA VAL A 206 -11.88 3.83 -9.03
C VAL A 206 -11.29 4.79 -10.05
N ASP A 207 -10.15 5.40 -9.72
CA ASP A 207 -9.40 6.29 -10.62
C ASP A 207 -8.99 5.55 -11.89
N GLN A 208 -8.42 4.35 -11.74
CA GLN A 208 -7.98 3.55 -12.87
C GLN A 208 -9.14 3.13 -13.78
N ASN A 209 -10.29 2.77 -13.21
CA ASN A 209 -11.46 2.39 -13.96
C ASN A 209 -12.04 3.58 -14.74
N THR A 210 -12.05 4.76 -14.13
CA THR A 210 -12.47 6.01 -14.78
C THR A 210 -11.59 6.35 -15.97
N GLU A 211 -10.26 6.25 -15.82
CA GLU A 211 -9.31 6.48 -16.91
C GLU A 211 -9.43 5.44 -18.04
N ARG A 212 -9.68 4.16 -17.71
CA ARG A 212 -9.96 3.13 -18.72
C ARG A 212 -11.22 3.45 -19.53
N LYS A 213 -12.29 3.91 -18.90
CA LYS A 213 -13.54 4.30 -19.58
C LYS A 213 -13.31 5.49 -20.52
N LYS A 214 -12.56 6.51 -20.09
CA LYS A 214 -12.19 7.66 -20.94
C LYS A 214 -11.40 7.24 -22.18
N LYS A 215 -10.37 6.38 -22.03
CA LYS A 215 -9.55 5.91 -23.16
C LYS A 215 -10.36 5.14 -24.21
N LYS A 216 -11.28 4.27 -23.79
CA LYS A 216 -12.17 3.54 -24.72
C LYS A 216 -13.05 4.49 -25.56
N SER A 217 -13.48 5.62 -24.99
CA SER A 217 -14.29 6.62 -25.71
C SER A 217 -13.53 7.43 -26.76
N GLN A 218 -12.19 7.41 -26.74
CA GLN A 218 -11.34 8.16 -27.68
C GLN A 218 -10.83 7.32 -28.85
N ILE A 219 -10.97 5.99 -28.79
CA ILE A 219 -10.61 5.09 -29.90
C ILE A 219 -11.82 5.04 -30.86
N ILE A 220 -11.98 6.07 -31.69
CA ILE A 220 -12.83 5.98 -32.90
C ILE A 220 -11.89 5.58 -34.04
N PRO A 221 -11.96 4.34 -34.57
CA PRO A 221 -11.16 3.98 -35.73
C PRO A 221 -11.65 4.76 -36.96
N TYR A 222 -10.74 5.50 -37.58
CA TYR A 222 -10.91 5.99 -38.96
C TYR A 222 -10.72 4.79 -39.88
N TYR A 223 -11.80 4.34 -40.52
CA TYR A 223 -11.68 3.45 -41.68
C TYR A 223 -11.70 4.33 -42.93
N SER A 224 -10.62 4.25 -43.73
CA SER A 224 -10.56 4.76 -45.10
C SER A 224 -11.17 3.76 -46.07
#